data_AF-A0A355B268-F1
#
_entry.id   AF-A0A355B268-F1
#
_cell.length_a   1.000
_cell.length_b   1.000
_cell.length_c   1.000
_cell.angle_alpha   90.00
_cell.angle_beta   90.00
_cell.angle_gamma   90.00
#
_symmetry.space_group_name_H-M   'P 1'
#
loop_
_entity.id
_entity.type
_entity.pdbx_description
1 polymer ?
#
loop_
_entity_poly.entity_id
_entity_poly.type
_entity_poly.pdbx_seq_one_letter_code
_entity_poly.pdbx_strand_id
1 'polypeptide(L)'
;LMIREPRLLRPANYPSGAPGQGLFIAKTTEGPVAVINLMGRVFMPPVDCPFRDADRLLGGLDSEIRMIFIDFHAEATSEKVALGWYLDG
;
A
#
# COMPACT_ATOMS: atom_id res chain seq x y z
N LEU A 1 -1.72 -19.53 -4.07
CA LEU A 1 -2.28 -18.70 -5.16
C LEU A 1 -1.55 -17.35 -5.25
N MET A 2 -1.53 -16.54 -4.18
CA MET A 2 -0.90 -15.21 -4.14
C MET A 2 0.56 -15.15 -4.63
N ILE A 3 1.40 -16.11 -4.25
CA ILE A 3 2.83 -16.10 -4.64
C ILE A 3 3.04 -16.23 -6.16
N ARG A 4 2.04 -16.75 -6.89
CA ARG A 4 2.16 -17.01 -8.34
C ARG A 4 1.60 -15.88 -9.22
N GLU A 5 0.85 -14.94 -8.65
CA GLU A 5 0.25 -13.83 -9.38
C GLU A 5 0.73 -12.50 -8.77
N PRO A 6 1.75 -11.85 -9.34
CA PRO A 6 2.36 -10.65 -8.76
C PRO A 6 1.41 -9.45 -8.69
N ARG A 7 0.31 -9.46 -9.46
CA ARG A 7 -0.71 -8.41 -9.44
C ARG A 7 -1.74 -8.59 -8.33
N LEU A 8 -1.74 -9.75 -7.65
CA LEU A 8 -2.63 -10.00 -6.53
C LEU A 8 -1.98 -9.50 -5.23
N LEU A 9 -2.36 -8.29 -4.85
CA LEU A 9 -1.84 -7.64 -3.64
C LEU A 9 -2.63 -8.03 -2.39
N ARG A 10 -1.91 -8.08 -1.28
CA ARG A 10 -2.48 -8.08 0.09
C ARG A 10 -2.10 -6.78 0.80
N PRO A 11 -2.71 -6.42 1.94
CA PRO A 11 -2.29 -5.23 2.64
C PRO A 11 -0.85 -5.34 3.10
N ALA A 12 -0.03 -4.35 2.79
CA ALA A 12 1.41 -4.38 2.99
C ALA A 12 1.78 -4.42 4.47
N ASN A 13 0.97 -3.77 5.31
CA ASN A 13 1.12 -3.68 6.76
C ASN A 13 0.60 -4.92 7.53
N TYR A 14 0.41 -6.06 6.86
CA TYR A 14 0.26 -7.34 7.57
C TYR A 14 1.59 -7.75 8.23
N PRO A 15 1.52 -8.44 9.39
CA PRO A 15 2.71 -8.93 10.08
C PRO A 15 3.65 -9.74 9.18
N SER A 16 4.94 -9.68 9.50
CA SER A 16 5.99 -10.42 8.78
C SER A 16 5.66 -11.92 8.70
N GLY A 17 5.89 -12.52 7.53
CA GLY A 17 5.60 -13.93 7.26
C GLY A 17 4.27 -14.19 6.54
N ALA A 18 3.38 -13.19 6.44
CA ALA A 18 2.19 -13.30 5.61
C ALA A 18 2.56 -13.40 4.11
N PRO A 19 2.08 -14.44 3.39
CA PRO A 19 2.45 -14.68 2.00
C PRO A 19 1.93 -13.58 1.06
N GLY A 20 2.57 -13.45 -0.10
CA GLY A 20 2.25 -12.41 -1.09
C GLY A 20 2.97 -11.09 -0.81
N GLN A 21 2.60 -10.06 -1.56
CA GLN A 21 3.23 -8.73 -1.52
C GLN A 21 2.15 -7.65 -1.44
N GLY A 22 2.52 -6.47 -0.92
CA GLY A 22 1.62 -5.32 -0.84
C GLY A 22 1.96 -4.17 -1.78
N LEU A 23 2.98 -4.33 -2.62
CA LEU A 23 3.40 -3.39 -3.65
C LEU A 23 3.58 -4.15 -4.98
N PHE A 24 3.09 -3.58 -6.07
CA PHE A 24 3.38 -4.05 -7.43
C PHE A 24 3.71 -2.85 -8.32
N ILE A 25 4.78 -2.96 -9.11
CA ILE A 25 5.12 -1.95 -10.11
C ILE A 25 4.56 -2.38 -11.45
N ALA A 26 3.46 -1.77 -11.85
CA ALA A 26 2.86 -1.98 -13.16
C ALA A 26 3.65 -1.19 -14.22
N LYS A 27 4.00 -1.85 -15.32
CA LYS A 27 4.56 -1.18 -16.50
C LYS A 27 3.41 -0.76 -17.41
N THR A 28 3.31 0.52 -17.70
CA THR A 28 2.33 1.07 -18.64
C THR A 28 3.03 1.79 -19.79
N THR A 29 2.29 2.14 -20.84
CA THR A 29 2.80 2.94 -21.95
C THR A 29 3.18 4.37 -21.53
N GLU A 30 2.66 4.86 -20.41
CA GLU A 30 2.90 6.21 -19.88
C GLU A 30 4.00 6.23 -18.80
N GLY A 31 4.52 5.06 -18.42
CA GLY A 31 5.54 4.90 -17.40
C GLY A 31 5.19 3.86 -16.33
N PRO A 32 6.09 3.63 -15.36
CA PRO A 32 5.82 2.75 -14.23
C PRO A 32 4.79 3.36 -13.28
N VAL A 33 3.89 2.52 -12.76
CA VAL A 33 2.91 2.89 -11.74
C VAL A 33 3.10 1.98 -10.53
N ALA A 34 3.34 2.55 -9.35
CA ALA A 34 3.32 1.81 -8.09
C ALA A 34 1.87 1.61 -7.65
N VAL A 35 1.48 0.36 -7.40
CA VAL A 35 0.18 -0.01 -6.82
C VAL A 35 0.44 -0.58 -5.44
N ILE A 36 -0.12 0.04 -4.41
CA ILE A 36 0.06 -0.33 -3.01
C ILE A 36 -1.30 -0.66 -2.40
N ASN A 37 -1.34 -1.68 -1.55
CA ASN A 37 -2.52 -1.99 -0.73
C ASN A 37 -2.16 -1.85 0.75
N LEU A 38 -2.99 -1.16 1.53
CA LEU A 38 -2.83 -0.94 2.96
C LEU A 38 -4.16 -1.16 3.68
N MET A 39 -4.10 -1.53 4.96
CA MET A 39 -5.29 -1.75 5.80
C MET A 39 -5.31 -0.81 7.00
N GLY A 40 -6.48 -0.24 7.30
CA GLY A 40 -6.72 0.53 8.53
C GLY A 40 -6.70 -0.36 9.77
N ARG A 41 -6.70 0.25 10.95
CA ARG A 41 -6.69 -0.44 12.25
C ARG A 41 -7.94 -0.16 13.07
N VAL A 42 -8.58 0.98 12.86
CA VAL A 42 -9.75 1.36 13.65
C VAL A 42 -10.94 0.51 13.22
N PHE A 43 -11.52 -0.24 14.15
CA PHE A 43 -12.60 -1.22 13.92
C PHE A 43 -12.24 -2.40 13.02
N MET A 44 -10.95 -2.70 12.85
CA MET A 44 -10.45 -3.78 12.00
C MET A 44 -9.45 -4.66 12.77
N PRO A 45 -9.08 -5.86 12.26
CA PRO A 45 -8.08 -6.70 12.89
C PRO A 45 -6.75 -5.96 13.13
N PRO A 46 -6.02 -6.30 14.20
CA PRO A 46 -4.75 -5.64 14.49
C PRO A 46 -3.71 -5.99 13.40
N VAL A 47 -3.13 -4.94 12.83
CA VAL A 47 -2.05 -4.98 11.84
C VAL A 47 -1.02 -3.90 12.16
N ASP A 48 0.11 -3.91 11.47
CA ASP A 48 1.15 -2.90 11.62
C ASP A 48 0.64 -1.52 11.16
N CYS A 49 1.37 -0.47 11.56
CA CYS A 49 0.92 0.90 11.35
C CYS A 49 0.90 1.27 9.84
N PRO A 50 -0.26 1.59 9.24
CA PRO A 50 -0.35 1.84 7.80
C PRO A 50 0.46 3.07 7.36
N PHE A 51 0.59 4.09 8.22
CA PHE A 51 1.38 5.29 7.95
C PHE A 51 2.87 4.98 7.82
N ARG A 52 3.41 4.18 8.75
CA ARG A 52 4.84 3.80 8.73
C ARG A 52 5.17 2.89 7.56
N ASP A 53 4.26 1.97 7.22
CA ASP A 53 4.43 1.12 6.05
C ASP A 53 4.30 1.90 4.74
N ALA A 54 3.44 2.92 4.68
CA ALA A 54 3.41 3.85 3.57
C ALA A 54 4.77 4.54 3.39
N ASP A 55 5.32 5.16 4.46
CA ASP A 55 6.63 5.83 4.40
C ASP A 55 7.74 4.89 3.92
N ARG A 56 7.79 3.68 4.49
CA ARG A 56 8.80 2.67 4.15
C ARG A 56 8.71 2.25 2.68
N LEU A 57 7.50 2.08 2.15
CA LEU A 57 7.30 1.68 0.76
C LEU A 57 7.64 2.83 -0.18
N LEU A 58 7.13 4.03 0.08
CA LEU A 58 7.36 5.22 -0.74
C LEU A 58 8.83 5.61 -0.77
N GLY A 59 9.52 5.59 0.38
CA GLY A 59 10.95 5.85 0.47
C GLY A 59 11.84 4.79 -0.19
N GLY A 60 11.28 3.63 -0.54
CA GLY A 60 11.97 2.56 -1.27
C GLY A 60 11.67 2.53 -2.77
N LEU A 61 10.79 3.42 -3.27
CA LEU A 61 10.48 3.50 -4.70
C LEU A 61 11.62 4.19 -5.47
N ASP A 62 11.78 3.79 -6.73
CA ASP A 62 12.66 4.51 -7.66
C ASP A 62 12.07 5.90 -7.94
N SER A 63 12.94 6.91 -7.99
CA SER A 63 12.61 8.29 -8.36
C SER A 63 11.89 8.45 -9.70
N GLU A 64 12.03 7.48 -10.63
CA GLU A 64 11.30 7.49 -11.90
C GLU A 64 9.79 7.19 -11.75
N ILE A 65 9.38 6.59 -10.62
CA ILE A 65 7.99 6.20 -10.35
C ILE A 65 7.21 7.38 -9.80
N ARG A 66 6.67 8.20 -10.70
CA ARG A 66 5.87 9.39 -10.36
C ARG A 66 4.40 9.11 -10.11
N MET A 67 3.90 7.97 -10.58
CA MET A 67 2.49 7.57 -10.43
C MET A 67 2.37 6.52 -9.35
N ILE A 68 1.67 6.86 -8.28
CA ILE A 68 1.48 6.00 -7.11
C ILE A 68 -0.01 5.92 -6.82
N PHE A 69 -0.53 4.69 -6.79
CA PHE A 69 -1.90 4.39 -6.45
C PHE A 69 -1.93 3.58 -5.16
N ILE A 70 -2.70 4.05 -4.17
CA ILE A 70 -2.84 3.41 -2.88
C ILE A 70 -4.31 3.03 -2.68
N ASP A 71 -4.57 1.74 -2.57
CA ASP A 71 -5.83 1.22 -2.06
C ASP A 71 -5.73 1.13 -0.53
N PHE A 72 -6.45 2.01 0.17
CA PHE A 72 -6.51 2.02 1.62
C PHE A 72 -7.82 1.42 2.12
N HIS A 73 -7.77 0.13 2.46
CA HIS A 73 -8.89 -0.63 2.97
C HIS A 73 -9.07 -0.39 4.47
N ALA A 74 -9.90 0.60 4.81
CA ALA A 74 -10.18 0.97 6.19
C ALA A 74 -11.69 1.07 6.46
N GLU A 75 -12.10 0.94 7.72
CA GLU A 75 -13.48 1.17 8.15
C GLU A 75 -13.70 2.63 8.55
N ALA A 76 -12.87 3.14 9.48
CA ALA A 76 -13.02 4.50 9.98
C ALA A 76 -12.70 5.56 8.91
N THR A 77 -13.68 6.42 8.65
CA THR A 77 -13.53 7.55 7.71
C THR A 77 -12.44 8.53 8.16
N SER A 78 -12.27 8.72 9.47
CA SER A 78 -11.20 9.55 10.03
C SER A 78 -9.80 9.03 9.67
N GLU A 79 -9.60 7.71 9.70
CA GLU A 79 -8.32 7.10 9.32
C GLU A 79 -8.06 7.26 7.82
N LYS A 80 -9.09 7.09 6.98
CA LYS A 80 -8.99 7.34 5.52
C LYS A 80 -8.59 8.76 5.18
N VAL A 81 -9.28 9.73 5.78
CA VAL A 81 -9.00 11.14 5.58
C VAL A 81 -7.60 11.49 6.10
N ALA A 82 -7.22 10.96 7.27
CA ALA A 82 -5.90 11.20 7.83
C ALA A 82 -4.77 10.66 6.93
N LEU A 83 -4.91 9.45 6.36
CA LEU A 83 -3.90 8.91 5.45
C LEU A 83 -3.84 9.71 4.14
N GLY A 84 -4.99 10.14 3.62
CA GLY A 84 -5.05 11.01 2.43
C GLY A 84 -4.28 12.32 2.63
N TRP A 85 -4.48 13.00 3.77
CA TRP A 85 -3.71 14.21 4.10
C TRP A 85 -2.24 13.94 4.40
N TYR A 86 -1.94 12.79 5.04
CA TYR A 86 -0.56 12.42 5.38
C TYR A 86 0.30 12.18 4.13
N LEU A 87 -0.30 11.69 3.05
CA LEU A 87 0.35 11.36 1.79
C LEU A 87 0.08 12.41 0.68
N ASP A 88 -0.32 13.62 1.05
CA ASP A 88 -0.51 14.72 0.12
C ASP A 88 0.84 15.35 -0.25
N GLY A 89 1.25 15.17 -1.51
CA GLY A 89 2.54 15.61 -2.07
C GLY A 89 3.58 14.51 -2.25
#